data_AF-A0A094A8A6-F1
#
_entry.id   AF-A0A094A8A6-F1
#
_cell.length_a   1.000
_cell.length_b   1.000
_cell.length_c   1.000
_cell.angle_alpha   90.00
_cell.angle_beta   90.00
_cell.angle_gamma   90.00
#
_symmetry.space_group_name_H-M   'P 1'
#
loop_
_entity.id
_entity.type
_entity.pdbx_description
1 polymer ?
#
loop_
_entity_poly.entity_id
_entity_poly.type
_entity_poly.pdbx_seq_one_letter_code
_entity_poly.pdbx_strand_id
1 'polypeptide(L)'
;MTVREQVELQLAQRLEAQGQAAAARPLQLRRHALEVSLWLEMTRWEQYLAGKDLAVAARLVDLPEERKLLAALDVDGALRFCVTLLDHCLVGKVYDSIVLGFLAVLGINEPSGCFHDACHYTSYLSAFVKIAQLLVVQRAVLAADSSETEFLAEALEEMQDRFMVYESRSPMSWALKLRLYSKKVRESTTSLGFIV
;
A
#
# COMPACT_ATOMS: atom_id res chain seq x y z
N MET A 1 44.52 -23.20 10.86
CA MET A 1 43.24 -22.54 10.55
C MET A 1 42.31 -23.54 9.92
N THR A 2 41.15 -23.73 10.52
CA THR A 2 40.09 -24.60 10.01
C THR A 2 39.16 -23.83 9.08
N VAL A 3 38.47 -24.54 8.18
CA VAL A 3 37.55 -23.91 7.19
C VAL A 3 36.45 -23.08 7.86
N ARG A 4 36.02 -23.48 9.08
CA ARG A 4 35.04 -22.72 9.87
C ARG A 4 35.56 -21.34 10.27
N GLU A 5 36.81 -21.26 10.73
CA GLU A 5 37.45 -20.00 11.11
C GLU A 5 37.63 -19.06 9.90
N GLN A 6 37.88 -19.61 8.70
CA GLN A 6 37.94 -18.81 7.47
C GLN A 6 36.58 -18.22 7.07
N VAL A 7 35.50 -18.99 7.22
CA VAL A 7 34.14 -18.53 6.91
C VAL A 7 33.70 -17.45 7.88
N GLU A 8 33.98 -17.60 9.18
CA GLU A 8 33.67 -16.59 10.20
C GLU A 8 34.46 -15.30 9.97
N LEU A 9 35.74 -15.40 9.60
CA LEU A 9 36.57 -14.24 9.29
C LEU A 9 36.10 -13.51 8.02
N GLN A 10 35.69 -14.26 6.99
CA GLN A 10 35.11 -13.68 5.77
C GLN A 10 33.76 -13.02 6.01
N LEU A 11 32.92 -13.58 6.88
CA LEU A 11 31.65 -12.98 7.30
C LEU A 11 31.89 -11.68 8.06
N ALA A 12 32.83 -11.66 9.01
CA ALA A 12 33.19 -10.45 9.76
C ALA A 12 33.72 -9.34 8.82
N GLN A 13 34.64 -9.69 7.91
CA GLN A 13 35.18 -8.75 6.92
C GLN A 13 34.11 -8.23 5.95
N ARG A 14 33.14 -9.07 5.54
CA ARG A 14 32.03 -8.63 4.69
C ARG A 14 31.05 -7.72 5.43
N LEU A 15 30.77 -7.99 6.70
CA LEU A 15 29.92 -7.13 7.54
C LEU A 15 30.59 -5.77 7.79
N GLU A 16 31.89 -5.74 8.04
CA GLU A 16 32.67 -4.50 8.15
C GLU A 16 32.74 -3.73 6.83
N ALA A 17 32.98 -4.42 5.71
CA ALA A 17 32.99 -3.81 4.38
C ALA A 17 31.60 -3.26 3.99
N GLN A 18 30.51 -3.93 4.38
CA GLN A 18 29.16 -3.43 4.21
C GLN A 18 28.88 -2.21 5.11
N GLY A 19 29.36 -2.23 6.36
CA GLY A 19 29.26 -1.08 7.27
C GLY A 19 30.02 0.15 6.77
N GLN A 20 31.24 -0.05 6.24
CA GLN A 20 32.06 1.00 5.65
C GLN A 20 31.49 1.51 4.32
N ALA A 21 30.96 0.62 3.46
CA ALA A 21 30.27 1.02 2.23
C ALA A 21 28.96 1.77 2.50
N ALA A 22 28.25 1.44 3.57
CA ALA A 22 27.07 2.19 4.02
C ALA A 22 27.43 3.55 4.64
N ALA A 23 28.58 3.66 5.31
CA ALA A 23 29.11 4.92 5.85
C ALA A 23 29.68 5.84 4.76
N ALA A 24 30.20 5.29 3.67
CA ALA A 24 30.73 6.02 2.52
C ALA A 24 29.65 6.54 1.54
N ARG A 25 28.37 6.16 1.73
CA ARG A 25 27.28 6.72 0.94
C ARG A 25 27.06 8.19 1.31
N PRO A 26 26.79 9.06 0.33
CA PRO A 26 26.35 10.43 0.60
C PRO A 26 25.22 10.43 1.63
N LEU A 27 25.26 11.36 2.57
CA LEU A 27 24.24 11.50 3.64
C LEU A 27 22.81 11.51 3.09
N GLN A 28 22.62 11.97 1.86
CA GLN A 28 21.35 11.98 1.11
C GLN A 28 20.86 10.56 0.77
N LEU A 29 21.72 9.70 0.20
CA LEU A 29 21.39 8.30 -0.07
C LEU A 29 21.12 7.53 1.23
N ARG A 30 21.81 7.90 2.32
CA ARG A 30 21.61 7.31 3.64
C ARG A 30 20.27 7.75 4.26
N ARG A 31 19.90 9.03 4.16
CA ARG A 31 18.57 9.54 4.57
C ARG A 31 17.45 8.91 3.77
N HIS A 32 17.59 8.85 2.45
CA HIS A 32 16.58 8.22 1.59
C HIS A 32 16.41 6.74 1.91
N ALA A 33 17.51 6.00 2.14
CA ALA A 33 17.45 4.60 2.56
C ALA A 33 16.76 4.44 3.93
N LEU A 34 17.00 5.34 4.88
CA LEU A 34 16.33 5.36 6.19
C LEU A 34 14.84 5.73 6.10
N GLU A 35 14.45 6.62 5.18
CA GLU A 35 13.05 6.99 4.96
C GLU A 35 12.29 5.87 4.24
N VAL A 36 12.93 5.18 3.29
CA VAL A 36 12.39 3.96 2.67
C VAL A 36 12.21 2.86 3.72
N SER A 37 13.16 2.69 4.66
CA SER A 37 13.00 1.72 5.75
C SER A 37 11.86 2.11 6.70
N LEU A 38 11.76 3.38 7.11
CA LEU A 38 10.67 3.87 7.98
C LEU A 38 9.29 3.72 7.32
N TRP A 39 9.21 3.95 6.01
CA TRP A 39 8.01 3.71 5.24
C TRP A 39 7.61 2.22 5.23
N LEU A 40 8.58 1.33 5.01
CA LEU A 40 8.36 -0.11 5.07
C LEU A 40 8.01 -0.58 6.48
N GLU A 41 8.53 0.07 7.52
CA GLU A 41 8.12 -0.15 8.92
C GLU A 41 6.68 0.29 9.18
N MET A 42 6.24 1.41 8.60
CA MET A 42 4.86 1.89 8.76
C MET A 42 3.86 0.95 8.13
N THR A 43 4.21 0.38 6.98
CA THR A 43 3.38 -0.61 6.31
C THR A 43 3.52 -1.99 6.96
N ARG A 44 4.74 -2.37 7.38
CA ARG A 44 5.16 -3.71 7.82
C ARG A 44 4.96 -4.80 6.77
N TRP A 45 5.09 -4.45 5.49
CA TRP A 45 4.94 -5.40 4.39
C TRP A 45 5.95 -6.55 4.50
N GLU A 46 7.16 -6.24 4.96
CA GLU A 46 8.21 -7.23 5.22
C GLU A 46 7.75 -8.32 6.21
N GLN A 47 7.01 -7.94 7.25
CA GLN A 47 6.50 -8.89 8.23
C GLN A 47 5.32 -9.69 7.69
N TYR A 48 4.41 -9.02 6.96
CA TYR A 48 3.21 -9.65 6.40
C TYR A 48 3.52 -10.68 5.30
N LEU A 49 4.51 -10.36 4.45
CA LEU A 49 4.94 -11.20 3.35
C LEU A 49 6.18 -12.05 3.68
N ALA A 50 6.60 -12.07 4.95
CA ALA A 50 7.73 -12.88 5.40
C ALA A 50 7.52 -14.36 5.02
N GLY A 51 8.52 -14.94 4.36
CA GLY A 51 8.49 -16.34 3.93
C GLY A 51 7.61 -16.62 2.70
N LYS A 52 6.98 -15.60 2.10
CA LYS A 52 6.29 -15.71 0.82
C LYS A 52 7.22 -15.32 -0.32
N ASP A 53 7.07 -15.97 -1.47
CA ASP A 53 7.77 -15.58 -2.68
C ASP A 53 7.12 -14.30 -3.26
N LEU A 54 7.87 -13.20 -3.24
CA LEU A 54 7.41 -11.90 -3.73
C LEU A 54 7.17 -11.90 -5.24
N ALA A 55 7.91 -12.68 -6.03
CA ALA A 55 7.68 -12.79 -7.46
C ALA A 55 6.37 -13.53 -7.75
N VAL A 56 6.06 -14.57 -6.97
CA VAL A 56 4.76 -15.27 -7.07
C VAL A 56 3.62 -14.35 -6.61
N ALA A 57 3.81 -13.61 -5.51
CA ALA A 57 2.79 -12.69 -5.01
C ALA A 57 2.54 -11.52 -5.98
N ALA A 58 3.57 -10.97 -6.61
CA ALA A 58 3.45 -9.88 -7.59
C ALA A 58 2.58 -10.29 -8.79
N ARG A 59 2.64 -11.55 -9.22
CA ARG A 59 1.79 -12.08 -10.30
C ARG A 59 0.30 -12.09 -9.99
N LEU A 60 -0.10 -11.91 -8.73
CA LEU A 60 -1.50 -11.73 -8.37
C LEU A 60 -2.06 -10.39 -8.86
N VAL A 61 -1.21 -9.40 -9.18
CA VAL A 61 -1.64 -8.15 -9.83
C VAL A 61 -2.12 -8.41 -11.25
N ASP A 62 -1.43 -9.28 -11.97
CA ASP A 62 -1.69 -9.58 -13.38
C ASP A 62 -2.77 -10.65 -13.57
N LEU A 63 -3.69 -10.80 -12.60
CA LEU A 63 -4.58 -11.95 -12.57
C LEU A 63 -5.35 -12.11 -13.90
N PRO A 64 -5.06 -13.16 -14.69
CA PRO A 64 -5.72 -13.35 -15.96
C PRO A 64 -7.13 -13.89 -15.68
N GLU A 65 -8.14 -13.12 -16.08
CA GLU A 65 -9.57 -13.47 -16.03
C GLU A 65 -10.28 -13.52 -14.66
N GLU A 66 -10.41 -12.38 -13.96
CA GLU A 66 -11.42 -12.23 -12.90
C GLU A 66 -12.80 -11.80 -13.40
N ARG A 67 -12.96 -11.57 -14.72
CA ARG A 67 -14.25 -11.23 -15.31
C ARG A 67 -15.34 -12.23 -14.94
N LYS A 68 -15.02 -13.51 -14.68
CA LYS A 68 -16.02 -14.54 -14.36
C LYS A 68 -16.62 -14.41 -12.95
N LEU A 69 -15.83 -14.02 -11.95
CA LEU A 69 -16.35 -13.80 -10.58
C LEU A 69 -17.18 -12.52 -10.53
N LEU A 70 -16.72 -11.46 -11.20
CA LEU A 70 -17.47 -10.22 -11.35
C LEU A 70 -18.68 -10.35 -12.28
N ALA A 71 -18.65 -11.25 -13.29
CA ALA A 71 -19.78 -11.52 -14.18
C ALA A 71 -20.83 -12.44 -13.57
N ALA A 72 -20.50 -13.19 -12.51
CA ALA A 72 -21.48 -13.95 -11.75
C ALA A 72 -22.34 -13.04 -10.85
N LEU A 73 -21.82 -11.86 -10.51
CA LEU A 73 -22.55 -10.80 -9.82
C LEU A 73 -23.17 -9.87 -10.86
N ASP A 74 -24.37 -9.36 -10.56
CA ASP A 74 -24.87 -8.19 -11.29
C ASP A 74 -24.07 -6.94 -10.91
N VAL A 75 -24.21 -5.88 -11.70
CA VAL A 75 -23.43 -4.64 -11.50
C VAL A 75 -23.64 -4.05 -10.11
N ASP A 76 -24.87 -4.10 -9.60
CA ASP A 76 -25.21 -3.59 -8.27
C ASP A 76 -24.62 -4.47 -7.15
N GLY A 77 -24.72 -5.80 -7.25
CA GLY A 77 -24.13 -6.73 -6.30
C GLY A 77 -22.61 -6.64 -6.24
N ALA A 78 -21.94 -6.51 -7.39
CA ALA A 78 -20.50 -6.28 -7.46
C ALA A 78 -20.12 -4.95 -6.79
N LEU A 79 -20.91 -3.90 -6.99
CA LEU A 79 -20.66 -2.60 -6.39
C LEU A 79 -20.86 -2.61 -4.87
N ARG A 80 -21.93 -3.23 -4.38
CA ARG A 80 -22.17 -3.42 -2.93
C ARG A 80 -21.05 -4.22 -2.29
N PHE A 81 -20.57 -5.27 -2.96
CA PHE A 81 -19.43 -6.05 -2.49
C PHE A 81 -18.17 -5.19 -2.37
N CYS A 82 -17.82 -4.42 -3.40
CA CYS A 82 -16.68 -3.51 -3.37
C CYS A 82 -16.80 -2.45 -2.26
N VAL A 83 -17.98 -1.84 -2.06
CA VAL A 83 -18.23 -0.89 -0.96
C VAL A 83 -18.08 -1.57 0.40
N THR A 84 -18.53 -2.81 0.55
CA THR A 84 -18.38 -3.59 1.79
C THR A 84 -16.91 -3.88 2.10
N LEU A 85 -16.08 -4.15 1.08
CA LEU A 85 -14.63 -4.30 1.27
C LEU A 85 -13.97 -3.00 1.77
N LEU A 86 -14.45 -1.83 1.31
CA LEU A 86 -13.97 -0.53 1.75
C LEU A 86 -14.42 -0.19 3.18
N ASP A 87 -15.53 -0.75 3.65
CA ASP A 87 -16.05 -0.60 5.02
C ASP A 87 -15.41 -1.57 6.03
N HIS A 88 -14.45 -2.39 5.61
CA HIS A 88 -13.84 -3.38 6.49
C HIS A 88 -13.05 -2.72 7.65
N CYS A 89 -13.48 -2.97 8.88
CA CYS A 89 -12.85 -2.38 10.06
C CYS A 89 -11.51 -3.06 10.40
N LEU A 90 -10.42 -2.29 10.30
CA LEU A 90 -9.04 -2.70 10.57
C LEU A 90 -8.77 -2.73 12.08
N VAL A 91 -9.24 -3.79 12.76
CA VAL A 91 -9.00 -4.03 14.19
C VAL A 91 -8.19 -5.31 14.39
N GLY A 92 -7.13 -5.24 15.19
CA GLY A 92 -6.28 -6.39 15.49
C GLY A 92 -5.38 -6.76 14.31
N LYS A 93 -5.68 -7.87 13.63
CA LYS A 93 -4.92 -8.34 12.45
C LYS A 93 -5.34 -7.55 11.22
N VAL A 94 -4.77 -6.35 11.06
CA VAL A 94 -5.09 -5.44 9.94
C VAL A 94 -4.95 -6.11 8.56
N TYR A 95 -4.09 -7.13 8.44
CA TYR A 95 -3.88 -7.90 7.22
C TYR A 95 -4.94 -8.96 6.88
N ASP A 96 -5.93 -9.15 7.74
CA ASP A 96 -7.11 -9.94 7.40
C ASP A 96 -8.01 -9.17 6.39
N SER A 97 -7.76 -7.86 6.22
CA SER A 97 -8.38 -7.06 5.18
C SER A 97 -7.83 -7.45 3.80
N ILE A 98 -8.72 -7.94 2.94
CA ILE A 98 -8.42 -8.23 1.52
C ILE A 98 -7.86 -6.98 0.83
N VAL A 99 -8.40 -5.80 1.15
CA VAL A 99 -7.92 -4.53 0.59
C VAL A 99 -6.48 -4.25 0.99
N LEU A 100 -6.09 -4.45 2.25
CA LEU A 100 -4.69 -4.28 2.65
C LEU A 100 -3.78 -5.37 2.07
N GLY A 101 -4.28 -6.60 1.92
CA GLY A 101 -3.53 -7.66 1.22
C GLY A 101 -3.24 -7.29 -0.23
N PHE A 102 -4.25 -6.77 -0.96
CA PHE A 102 -4.10 -6.28 -2.33
C PHE A 102 -3.12 -5.10 -2.40
N LEU A 103 -3.24 -4.13 -1.50
CA LEU A 103 -2.31 -3.00 -1.40
C LEU A 103 -0.87 -3.47 -1.11
N ALA A 104 -0.69 -4.48 -0.25
CA ALA A 104 0.63 -5.06 0.00
C ALA A 104 1.26 -5.67 -1.26
N VAL A 105 0.46 -6.35 -2.08
CA VAL A 105 0.88 -6.89 -3.38
C VAL A 105 1.25 -5.78 -4.36
N LEU A 106 0.45 -4.70 -4.46
CA LEU A 106 0.80 -3.50 -5.25
C LEU A 106 2.10 -2.82 -4.77
N GLY A 107 2.54 -3.13 -3.54
CA GLY A 107 3.79 -2.64 -2.98
C GLY A 107 5.02 -3.30 -3.58
N ILE A 108 4.86 -4.47 -4.19
CA ILE A 108 5.96 -5.28 -4.72
C ILE A 108 6.39 -4.71 -6.08
N ASN A 109 7.67 -4.40 -6.19
CA ASN A 109 8.32 -4.04 -7.44
C ASN A 109 8.89 -5.32 -8.07
N GLU A 110 8.07 -5.99 -8.88
CA GLU A 110 8.38 -7.29 -9.51
C GLU A 110 9.75 -7.33 -10.20
N PRO A 111 10.15 -6.33 -11.04
CA PRO A 111 11.47 -6.32 -11.67
C PRO A 111 12.66 -6.40 -10.69
N SER A 112 12.49 -5.82 -9.50
CA SER A 112 13.56 -5.73 -8.49
C SER A 112 13.49 -6.81 -7.42
N GLY A 113 12.35 -7.50 -7.29
CA GLY A 113 12.07 -8.40 -6.17
C GLY A 113 12.00 -7.70 -4.79
N CYS A 114 11.97 -6.36 -4.78
CA CYS A 114 11.91 -5.52 -3.57
C CYS A 114 10.58 -4.77 -3.52
N PHE A 115 10.34 -4.00 -2.44
CA PHE A 115 9.19 -3.09 -2.38
C PHE A 115 9.49 -1.76 -3.08
N HIS A 116 8.44 -1.12 -3.61
CA HIS A 116 8.50 0.25 -4.11
C HIS A 116 8.87 1.24 -2.99
N ASP A 117 9.61 2.28 -3.34
CA ASP A 117 9.78 3.43 -2.44
C ASP A 117 8.46 4.17 -2.22
N ALA A 118 8.44 5.01 -1.19
CA ALA A 118 7.26 5.76 -0.78
C ALA A 118 6.68 6.63 -1.92
N CYS A 119 7.52 7.22 -2.77
CA CYS A 119 7.08 8.12 -3.84
C CYS A 119 6.37 7.34 -4.96
N HIS A 120 6.94 6.23 -5.41
CA HIS A 120 6.31 5.40 -6.45
C HIS A 120 5.02 4.77 -5.96
N TYR A 121 5.00 4.23 -4.74
CA TYR A 121 3.81 3.60 -4.19
C TYR A 121 2.67 4.59 -3.91
N THR A 122 2.97 5.88 -3.73
CA THR A 122 1.96 6.93 -3.57
C THR A 122 1.00 7.00 -4.76
N SER A 123 1.48 6.69 -5.97
CA SER A 123 0.65 6.68 -7.17
C SER A 123 -0.44 5.60 -7.08
N TYR A 124 -0.09 4.40 -6.62
CA TYR A 124 -1.05 3.32 -6.38
C TYR A 124 -2.06 3.67 -5.29
N LEU A 125 -1.60 4.26 -4.18
CA LEU A 125 -2.50 4.75 -3.12
C LEU A 125 -3.48 5.80 -3.64
N SER A 126 -3.01 6.71 -4.51
CA SER A 126 -3.84 7.75 -5.10
C SER A 126 -4.88 7.17 -6.06
N ALA A 127 -4.47 6.20 -6.88
CA ALA A 127 -5.37 5.47 -7.76
C ALA A 127 -6.44 4.71 -6.96
N PHE A 128 -6.04 3.99 -5.91
CA PHE A 128 -6.95 3.30 -5.00
C PHE A 128 -7.98 4.25 -4.38
N VAL A 129 -7.53 5.37 -3.80
CA VAL A 129 -8.43 6.39 -3.21
C VAL A 129 -9.41 6.92 -4.25
N LYS A 130 -8.97 7.17 -5.49
CA LYS A 130 -9.83 7.67 -6.55
C LYS A 130 -10.85 6.64 -7.03
N ILE A 131 -10.45 5.39 -7.18
CA ILE A 131 -11.36 4.31 -7.55
C ILE A 131 -12.39 4.09 -6.43
N ALA A 132 -11.97 4.08 -5.16
CA ALA A 132 -12.88 3.98 -4.02
C ALA A 132 -13.91 5.11 -3.99
N GLN A 133 -13.49 6.36 -4.26
CA GLN A 133 -14.39 7.50 -4.40
C GLN A 133 -15.41 7.31 -5.53
N LEU A 134 -14.97 6.83 -6.70
CA LEU A 134 -15.87 6.59 -7.83
C LEU A 134 -16.87 5.46 -7.55
N LEU A 135 -16.47 4.40 -6.84
CA LEU A 135 -17.35 3.31 -6.44
C LEU A 135 -18.47 3.79 -5.50
N VAL A 136 -18.15 4.64 -4.53
CA VAL A 136 -19.15 5.24 -3.62
C VAL A 136 -20.10 6.15 -4.38
N VAL A 137 -19.59 7.00 -5.28
CA VAL A 137 -20.44 7.85 -6.11
C VAL A 137 -21.39 7.02 -6.96
N GLN A 138 -20.90 5.97 -7.61
CA GLN A 138 -21.73 5.08 -8.41
C GLN A 138 -22.83 4.40 -7.55
N ARG A 139 -22.51 4.01 -6.31
CA ARG A 139 -23.47 3.33 -5.42
C ARG A 139 -24.57 4.28 -4.97
N ALA A 140 -24.21 5.54 -4.68
CA ALA A 140 -25.18 6.56 -4.33
C ALA A 140 -26.11 6.89 -5.51
N VAL A 141 -25.58 6.97 -6.75
CA VAL A 141 -26.41 7.17 -7.95
C VAL A 141 -27.40 6.03 -8.12
N LEU A 142 -26.95 4.78 -8.01
CA LEU A 142 -27.85 3.62 -8.10
C LEU A 142 -28.89 3.58 -6.96
N ALA A 143 -28.53 4.03 -5.75
CA ALA A 143 -29.47 4.14 -4.63
C ALA A 143 -30.59 5.15 -4.93
N ALA A 144 -30.23 6.31 -5.48
CA ALA A 144 -31.18 7.34 -5.88
C ALA A 144 -32.09 6.87 -7.03
N ASP A 145 -31.51 6.26 -8.07
CA ASP A 145 -32.26 5.75 -9.22
C ASP A 145 -33.24 4.62 -8.82
N SER A 146 -32.85 3.80 -7.83
CA SER A 146 -33.67 2.70 -7.31
C SER A 146 -34.68 3.15 -6.24
N SER A 147 -34.77 4.44 -5.94
CA SER A 147 -35.59 5.00 -4.85
C SER A 147 -35.26 4.43 -3.46
N GLU A 148 -34.03 3.92 -3.24
CA GLU A 148 -33.54 3.52 -1.90
C GLU A 148 -33.28 4.74 -1.01
N THR A 149 -32.99 5.88 -1.63
CA THR A 149 -32.76 7.17 -0.94
C THR A 149 -33.39 8.28 -1.75
N GLU A 150 -34.04 9.23 -1.07
CA GLU A 150 -34.71 10.38 -1.72
C GLU A 150 -33.69 11.35 -2.31
N PHE A 151 -32.52 11.49 -1.66
CA PHE A 151 -31.47 12.42 -2.06
C PHE A 151 -30.11 11.72 -2.20
N LEU A 152 -29.47 11.90 -3.35
CA LEU A 152 -28.10 11.43 -3.61
C LEU A 152 -27.10 11.86 -2.54
N ALA A 153 -27.26 13.09 -2.02
CA ALA A 153 -26.38 13.66 -1.01
C ALA A 153 -26.39 12.85 0.30
N GLU A 154 -27.55 12.37 0.74
CA GLU A 154 -27.68 11.57 1.95
C GLU A 154 -26.97 10.22 1.81
N ALA A 155 -27.14 9.55 0.66
CA ALA A 155 -26.46 8.28 0.38
C ALA A 155 -24.92 8.46 0.32
N LEU A 156 -24.45 9.57 -0.24
CA LEU A 156 -23.03 9.93 -0.26
C LEU A 156 -22.49 10.21 1.14
N GLU A 157 -23.20 11.01 1.93
CA GLU A 157 -22.81 11.36 3.30
C GLU A 157 -22.72 10.12 4.19
N GLU A 158 -23.70 9.20 4.11
CA GLU A 158 -23.66 7.94 4.86
C GLU A 158 -22.41 7.11 4.53
N MET A 159 -22.12 6.92 3.24
CA MET A 159 -20.95 6.14 2.82
C MET A 159 -19.63 6.87 3.15
N GLN A 160 -19.63 8.20 3.06
CA GLN A 160 -18.48 9.00 3.44
C GLN A 160 -18.17 8.85 4.93
N ASP A 161 -19.19 8.98 5.79
CA ASP A 161 -19.08 8.92 7.24
C ASP A 161 -18.61 7.55 7.73
N ARG A 162 -19.08 6.47 7.07
CA ARG A 162 -18.71 5.10 7.44
C ARG A 162 -17.23 4.80 7.27
N PHE A 163 -16.63 5.17 6.13
CA PHE A 163 -15.26 4.73 5.83
C PHE A 163 -14.38 5.71 5.06
N MET A 164 -14.85 6.88 4.64
CA MET A 164 -14.00 7.92 3.99
C MET A 164 -13.57 9.04 4.93
N VAL A 165 -13.98 9.02 6.21
CA VAL A 165 -13.52 9.99 7.21
C VAL A 165 -12.10 9.65 7.69
N TYR A 166 -11.30 10.69 7.87
CA TYR A 166 -9.98 10.61 8.47
C TYR A 166 -10.11 10.11 9.93
N GLU A 167 -9.20 9.25 10.40
CA GLU A 167 -9.28 8.56 11.71
C GLU A 167 -10.28 7.39 11.81
N SER A 168 -11.07 7.11 10.78
CA SER A 168 -11.77 5.83 10.71
C SER A 168 -10.75 4.67 10.68
N ARG A 169 -11.18 3.47 11.10
CA ARG A 169 -10.37 2.25 10.99
C ARG A 169 -10.60 1.55 9.65
N SER A 170 -10.78 2.31 8.57
CA SER A 170 -11.02 1.75 7.24
C SER A 170 -9.72 1.64 6.42
N PRO A 171 -9.69 0.82 5.36
CA PRO A 171 -8.61 0.81 4.38
C PRO A 171 -8.40 2.18 3.72
N MET A 172 -9.47 2.98 3.58
CA MET A 172 -9.41 4.34 3.05
C MET A 172 -8.65 5.30 3.95
N SER A 173 -8.97 5.32 5.25
CA SER A 173 -8.22 6.10 6.25
C SER A 173 -6.77 5.65 6.33
N TRP A 174 -6.52 4.34 6.27
CA TRP A 174 -5.17 3.79 6.21
C TRP A 174 -4.39 4.30 4.98
N ALA A 175 -4.99 4.23 3.78
CA ALA A 175 -4.37 4.70 2.54
C ALA A 175 -4.11 6.21 2.54
N LEU A 176 -5.03 7.01 3.09
CA LEU A 176 -4.88 8.46 3.21
C LEU A 176 -3.76 8.86 4.18
N LYS A 177 -3.69 8.22 5.36
CA LYS A 177 -2.60 8.43 6.34
C LYS A 177 -1.25 8.11 5.71
N LEU A 178 -1.19 6.99 5.01
CA LEU A 178 0.02 6.54 4.37
C LEU A 178 0.45 7.50 3.24
N ARG A 179 -0.48 7.95 2.40
CA ARG A 179 -0.22 8.98 1.36
C ARG A 179 0.27 10.31 1.94
N LEU A 180 -0.27 10.75 3.08
CA LEU A 180 0.20 11.97 3.75
C LEU A 180 1.62 11.81 4.27
N TYR A 181 1.97 10.64 4.78
CA TYR A 181 3.35 10.35 5.16
C TYR A 181 4.29 10.38 3.94
N SER A 182 3.91 9.79 2.80
CA SER A 182 4.73 9.87 1.58
C SER A 182 4.91 11.30 1.10
N LYS A 183 3.88 12.15 1.24
CA LYS A 183 4.00 13.58 0.96
C LYS A 183 5.05 14.24 1.86
N LYS A 184 5.08 13.91 3.16
CA LYS A 184 6.13 14.38 4.09
C LYS A 184 7.52 13.91 3.68
N VAL A 185 7.67 12.63 3.29
CA VAL A 185 8.94 12.07 2.78
C VAL A 185 9.38 12.84 1.54
N ARG A 186 8.47 13.04 0.57
CA ARG A 186 8.75 13.79 -0.64
C ARG A 186 9.17 15.23 -0.33
N GLU A 187 8.39 15.96 0.47
CA GLU A 187 8.70 17.35 0.84
C GLU A 187 10.04 17.47 1.58
N SER A 188 10.35 16.52 2.46
CA SER A 188 11.65 16.46 3.15
C SER A 188 12.80 16.14 2.19
N THR A 189 12.52 15.37 1.13
CA THR A 189 13.48 15.02 0.06
C THR A 189 13.66 16.17 -0.96
N THR A 190 12.58 16.85 -1.38
CA THR A 190 12.66 18.00 -2.33
C THR A 190 13.15 19.29 -1.70
N SER A 191 13.07 19.45 -0.37
CA SER A 191 13.72 20.57 0.35
C SER A 191 15.25 20.54 0.26
N LEU A 192 15.83 19.44 -0.23
CA LEU A 192 17.25 19.27 -0.53
C LEU A 192 17.54 19.42 -2.05
N GLY A 193 16.73 20.21 -2.75
CA GLY A 193 16.89 20.53 -4.17
C GLY A 193 18.12 21.42 -4.44
N PHE A 194 18.93 20.96 -5.39
CA PHE A 194 20.11 21.58 -5.99
C PHE A 194 19.96 23.09 -6.22
N ILE A 195 20.90 23.87 -5.66
CA ILE A 195 21.28 25.17 -6.26
C ILE A 195 22.03 24.80 -7.53
N VAL A 196 21.43 25.10 -8.69
CA VAL A 196 22.14 25.15 -9.98
C VAL A 196 22.87 26.48 -10.06
#